data_AF-A0A952RY46-F1
#
_entry.id   AF-A0A952RY46-F1
#
_cell.length_a   1.000
_cell.length_b   1.000
_cell.length_c   1.000
_cell.angle_alpha   90.00
_cell.angle_beta   90.00
_cell.angle_gamma   90.00
#
_symmetry.space_group_name_H-M   'P 1'
#
loop_
_entity.id
_entity.type
_entity.pdbx_description
1 polymer ?
#
loop_
_entity_poly.entity_id
_entity_poly.type
_entity_poly.pdbx_seq_one_letter_code
_entity_poly.pdbx_strand_id
1 'polypeptide(L)'
;MKHTILIGIFAFMLVSVASGCGSTPTTPANSVSKPASPTNSTNSNAAVNSNSAATSAAPAKSEPFKKTVELHGIKFTVESPNSASDNSVTITPAGLTVSNEPVVVKINGSVSEAEVGDLNIDQSPEIYVFYRESDGLKRARVVAYSANNKRSLSEVYMREPNTASAEYKGYNGEDDMAIVESVLVHRFPVFDGSGADAKKTGKTKQVQYKIKPGEATWQFVVDRTSEY
;
A
#
# COMPACT_ATOMS: atom_id res chain seq x y z
N MET A 1 39.50 26.11 12.85
CA MET A 1 38.67 26.86 13.84
C MET A 1 37.78 25.85 14.56
N LYS A 2 37.62 25.95 15.89
CA LYS A 2 36.86 24.96 16.68
C LYS A 2 35.46 25.50 16.97
N HIS A 3 34.42 24.81 16.52
CA HIS A 3 33.04 25.06 16.97
C HIS A 3 32.52 23.85 17.74
N THR A 4 32.48 24.01 19.06
CA THR A 4 31.71 23.17 19.98
C THR A 4 30.38 23.87 20.23
N ILE A 5 29.26 23.20 19.97
CA ILE A 5 27.92 23.68 20.38
C ILE A 5 27.18 22.53 21.10
N LEU A 6 26.38 22.93 22.09
CA LEU A 6 25.85 22.12 23.18
C LEU A 6 24.75 21.12 22.77
N ILE A 7 24.71 20.04 23.54
CA ILE A 7 23.58 19.11 23.64
C ILE A 7 22.43 19.80 24.38
N GLY A 8 21.23 19.77 23.81
CA GLY A 8 19.99 20.17 24.47
C GLY A 8 19.08 18.96 24.70
N ILE A 9 19.04 18.45 25.93
CA ILE A 9 18.06 17.43 26.35
C ILE A 9 16.76 18.14 26.69
N PHE A 10 15.65 17.73 26.07
CA PHE A 10 14.31 18.06 26.54
C PHE A 10 13.53 16.76 26.80
N ALA A 11 13.07 16.61 28.03
CA ALA A 11 12.26 15.50 28.51
C ALA A 11 11.05 16.06 29.29
N PHE A 12 10.08 15.19 29.57
CA PHE A 12 8.77 15.50 30.19
C PHE A 12 7.80 16.27 29.26
N MET A 13 6.48 16.05 29.32
CA MET A 13 5.67 15.37 30.34
C MET A 13 4.49 14.62 29.72
N LEU A 14 4.16 13.43 30.24
CA LEU A 14 2.89 12.74 29.95
C LEU A 14 1.79 13.30 30.86
N VAL A 15 0.60 13.59 30.32
CA VAL A 15 -0.60 13.85 31.13
C VAL A 15 -1.76 13.04 30.55
N SER A 16 -2.24 12.07 31.33
CA SER A 16 -3.48 11.35 31.10
C SER A 16 -4.51 11.79 32.15
N VAL A 17 -5.73 12.06 31.71
CA VAL A 17 -6.88 12.25 32.59
C VAL A 17 -8.05 11.42 32.10
N ALA A 18 -8.55 10.56 32.98
CA ALA A 18 -9.78 9.80 32.80
C ALA A 18 -10.66 10.04 34.03
N SER A 19 -11.95 10.33 33.83
CA SER A 19 -13.08 10.08 34.74
C SER A 19 -14.34 10.80 34.24
N GLY A 20 -15.49 10.13 34.31
CA GLY A 20 -16.80 10.73 34.02
C GLY A 20 -17.88 9.65 33.91
N CYS A 21 -18.68 9.47 34.97
CA CYS A 21 -19.64 8.37 35.12
C CYS A 21 -21.06 8.89 35.38
N GLY A 22 -22.08 8.12 34.99
CA GLY A 22 -23.50 8.33 35.30
C GLY A 22 -24.27 9.17 34.27
N SER A 23 -25.59 9.01 34.12
CA SER A 23 -26.52 8.00 34.67
C SER A 23 -27.82 7.99 33.85
N THR A 24 -28.59 6.90 33.93
CA THR A 24 -29.89 6.74 33.24
C THR A 24 -31.04 7.48 33.94
N PRO A 25 -32.10 7.81 33.19
CA PRO A 25 -33.45 7.83 33.74
C PRO A 25 -34.45 6.95 32.97
N THR A 26 -35.55 6.60 33.65
CA THR A 26 -36.52 5.56 33.30
C THR A 26 -37.75 6.03 32.51
N THR A 27 -38.39 5.07 31.83
CA THR A 27 -39.68 5.12 31.12
C THR A 27 -40.87 5.57 31.98
N PRO A 28 -41.99 5.96 31.36
CA PRO A 28 -43.24 5.22 31.60
C PRO A 28 -43.98 4.78 30.32
N ALA A 29 -44.74 3.70 30.42
CA ALA A 29 -45.37 2.99 29.29
C ALA A 29 -46.82 3.43 29.03
N ASN A 30 -47.36 3.08 27.85
CA ASN A 30 -48.77 2.72 27.72
C ASN A 30 -49.00 1.67 26.59
N SER A 31 -50.19 1.06 26.53
CA SER A 31 -50.33 -0.36 26.17
C SER A 31 -51.54 -0.73 25.28
N VAL A 32 -51.44 -1.90 24.59
CA VAL A 32 -52.57 -2.74 24.08
C VAL A 32 -53.34 -2.14 22.85
N SER A 33 -53.73 -2.86 21.78
CA SER A 33 -54.36 -4.19 21.66
C SER A 33 -54.19 -4.94 20.30
N LYS A 34 -54.61 -6.21 20.29
CA LYS A 34 -54.69 -7.20 19.17
C LYS A 34 -55.84 -8.19 19.53
N PRO A 35 -56.79 -8.61 18.65
CA PRO A 35 -56.59 -9.39 17.39
C PRO A 35 -57.50 -8.88 16.22
N ALA A 36 -57.87 -9.58 15.13
CA ALA A 36 -57.74 -10.99 14.67
C ALA A 36 -57.71 -11.11 13.12
N SER A 37 -57.51 -12.33 12.59
CA SER A 37 -57.67 -12.71 11.16
C SER A 37 -58.97 -13.53 10.98
N PRO A 38 -59.54 -13.69 9.75
CA PRO A 38 -59.30 -14.97 9.05
C PRO A 38 -59.36 -14.99 7.48
N THR A 39 -58.60 -15.94 6.90
CA THR A 39 -58.89 -16.84 5.74
C THR A 39 -59.11 -16.36 4.27
N ASN A 40 -58.08 -16.60 3.44
CA ASN A 40 -57.96 -17.64 2.36
C ASN A 40 -58.38 -17.41 0.87
N SER A 41 -57.58 -18.03 -0.03
CA SER A 41 -57.76 -18.30 -1.49
C SER A 41 -57.61 -17.10 -2.48
N THR A 42 -57.02 -17.17 -3.70
CA THR A 42 -56.45 -18.28 -4.52
C THR A 42 -55.37 -17.77 -5.51
N ASN A 43 -54.48 -18.65 -6.01
CA ASN A 43 -53.48 -18.55 -7.10
C ASN A 43 -53.53 -17.40 -8.15
N SER A 44 -52.34 -16.92 -8.56
CA SER A 44 -51.89 -16.91 -9.98
C SER A 44 -50.37 -16.62 -10.15
N ASN A 45 -49.71 -17.45 -10.97
CA ASN A 45 -48.31 -17.41 -11.47
C ASN A 45 -47.39 -16.24 -11.09
N ALA A 46 -46.31 -16.56 -10.35
CA ALA A 46 -45.08 -15.76 -10.30
C ALA A 46 -43.96 -16.44 -11.10
N ALA A 47 -43.67 -15.94 -12.31
CA ALA A 47 -42.48 -16.34 -13.07
C ALA A 47 -41.26 -15.57 -12.58
N VAL A 48 -40.59 -16.07 -11.53
CA VAL A 48 -39.35 -15.49 -11.01
C VAL A 48 -38.15 -16.20 -11.65
N ASN A 49 -37.54 -15.54 -12.63
CA ASN A 49 -36.32 -16.01 -13.29
C ASN A 49 -35.10 -15.72 -12.39
N SER A 50 -34.76 -16.65 -11.50
CA SER A 50 -33.72 -16.46 -10.48
C SER A 50 -32.36 -17.04 -10.90
N ASN A 51 -31.35 -16.17 -10.80
CA ASN A 51 -29.92 -16.45 -10.65
C ASN A 51 -29.24 -17.41 -11.65
N SER A 52 -28.65 -16.81 -12.68
CA SER A 52 -27.33 -17.25 -13.11
C SER A 52 -26.35 -17.07 -11.94
N ALA A 53 -25.96 -18.17 -11.31
CA ALA A 53 -24.91 -18.16 -10.30
C ALA A 53 -23.56 -17.91 -10.99
N ALA A 54 -23.14 -16.65 -11.03
CA ALA A 54 -21.79 -16.28 -11.44
C ALA A 54 -20.80 -17.03 -10.55
N THR A 55 -20.14 -18.03 -11.13
CA THR A 55 -19.11 -18.80 -10.42
C THR A 55 -17.96 -17.85 -10.16
N SER A 56 -17.75 -17.46 -8.90
CA SER A 56 -16.56 -16.74 -8.47
C SER A 56 -15.36 -17.64 -8.70
N ALA A 57 -14.74 -17.51 -9.88
CA ALA A 57 -13.48 -18.18 -10.17
C ALA A 57 -12.48 -17.81 -9.06
N ALA A 58 -11.83 -18.81 -8.48
CA ALA A 58 -10.72 -18.57 -7.58
C ALA A 58 -9.68 -17.68 -8.30
N PRO A 59 -9.04 -16.71 -7.61
CA PRO A 59 -8.05 -15.85 -8.23
C PRO A 59 -6.99 -16.72 -8.92
N ALA A 60 -6.77 -16.45 -10.22
CA ALA A 60 -5.83 -17.22 -11.01
C ALA A 60 -4.45 -17.14 -10.35
N LYS A 61 -3.85 -18.31 -10.09
CA LYS A 61 -2.52 -18.40 -9.47
C LYS A 61 -1.51 -17.70 -10.37
N SER A 62 -0.96 -16.58 -9.90
CA SER A 62 0.21 -15.96 -10.53
C SER A 62 1.41 -16.90 -10.44
N GLU A 63 2.19 -16.99 -11.53
CA GLU A 63 3.42 -17.77 -11.54
C GLU A 63 4.43 -17.24 -10.51
N PRO A 64 5.23 -18.12 -9.85
CA PRO A 64 6.30 -17.70 -8.94
C PRO A 64 7.25 -16.73 -9.61
N PHE A 65 7.55 -15.62 -8.93
CA PHE A 65 8.50 -14.63 -9.39
C PHE A 65 9.91 -14.97 -8.91
N LYS A 66 10.87 -14.93 -9.83
CA LYS A 66 12.30 -14.91 -9.50
C LYS A 66 13.06 -14.03 -10.48
N LYS A 67 13.77 -13.03 -9.95
CA LYS A 67 14.66 -12.16 -10.73
C LYS A 67 15.97 -11.93 -9.99
N THR A 68 17.05 -11.77 -10.72
CA THR A 68 18.35 -11.37 -10.18
C THR A 68 18.82 -10.13 -10.91
N VAL A 69 19.19 -9.10 -10.16
CA VAL A 69 19.66 -7.81 -10.67
C VAL A 69 20.91 -7.40 -9.91
N GLU A 70 21.81 -6.66 -10.56
CA GLU A 70 23.10 -6.26 -9.97
C GLU A 70 23.48 -4.86 -10.43
N LEU A 71 23.96 -4.03 -9.50
CA LEU A 71 24.47 -2.69 -9.76
C LEU A 71 25.61 -2.38 -8.79
N HIS A 72 26.64 -1.66 -9.26
CA HIS A 72 27.79 -1.22 -8.43
C HIS A 72 28.46 -2.30 -7.55
N GLY A 73 28.38 -3.57 -7.96
CA GLY A 73 28.93 -4.74 -7.25
C GLY A 73 28.03 -5.37 -6.18
N ILE A 74 26.79 -4.87 -6.01
CA ILE A 74 25.78 -5.47 -5.14
C ILE A 74 24.71 -6.13 -6.00
N LYS A 75 24.49 -7.41 -5.73
CA LYS A 75 23.49 -8.25 -6.41
C LYS A 75 22.31 -8.49 -5.47
N PHE A 76 21.11 -8.49 -6.04
CA PHE A 76 19.88 -8.82 -5.34
C PHE A 76 19.18 -9.97 -6.08
N THR A 77 18.91 -11.06 -5.38
CA THR A 77 17.99 -12.10 -5.82
C THR A 77 16.64 -11.86 -5.15
N VAL A 78 15.62 -11.56 -5.95
CA VAL A 78 14.25 -11.34 -5.51
C VAL A 78 13.42 -12.57 -5.86
N GLU A 79 12.76 -13.15 -4.86
CA GLU A 79 11.92 -14.34 -5.00
C GLU A 79 10.55 -14.10 -4.34
N SER A 80 9.48 -14.54 -4.99
CA SER A 80 8.14 -14.60 -4.40
C SER A 80 7.41 -15.82 -4.92
N PRO A 81 6.74 -16.62 -4.07
CA PRO A 81 5.90 -17.72 -4.55
C PRO A 81 4.66 -17.23 -5.30
N ASN A 82 4.36 -15.92 -5.25
CA ASN A 82 3.19 -15.31 -5.90
C ASN A 82 1.88 -16.02 -5.55
N SER A 83 1.78 -16.39 -4.26
CA SER A 83 0.64 -17.08 -3.68
C SER A 83 -0.60 -16.18 -3.63
N ALA A 84 -1.79 -16.77 -3.82
CA ALA A 84 -3.06 -16.03 -3.73
C ALA A 84 -3.41 -15.56 -2.30
N SER A 85 -2.82 -16.19 -1.27
CA SER A 85 -2.88 -15.76 0.12
C SER A 85 -1.51 -15.87 0.79
N ASP A 86 -1.29 -15.10 1.85
CA ASP A 86 -0.07 -15.14 2.68
C ASP A 86 1.24 -14.93 1.92
N ASN A 87 1.20 -14.24 0.78
CA ASN A 87 2.35 -14.06 -0.08
C ASN A 87 3.47 -13.25 0.59
N SER A 88 4.69 -13.44 0.09
CA SER A 88 5.87 -12.72 0.59
C SER A 88 6.88 -12.47 -0.52
N VAL A 89 7.72 -11.47 -0.32
CA VAL A 89 8.92 -11.19 -1.11
C VAL A 89 10.13 -11.53 -0.25
N THR A 90 11.02 -12.36 -0.77
CA THR A 90 12.35 -12.60 -0.22
C THR A 90 13.38 -11.85 -1.05
N ILE A 91 14.14 -10.97 -0.42
CA ILE A 91 15.23 -10.21 -1.04
C ILE A 91 16.55 -10.73 -0.44
N THR A 92 17.31 -11.48 -1.22
CA THR A 92 18.63 -12.00 -0.83
C THR A 92 19.73 -11.16 -1.48
N PRO A 93 20.40 -10.26 -0.74
CA PRO A 93 21.55 -9.53 -1.26
C PRO A 93 22.82 -10.39 -1.33
N ALA A 94 23.78 -9.98 -2.15
CA ALA A 94 25.14 -10.49 -2.18
C ALA A 94 26.13 -9.36 -2.52
N GLY A 95 27.30 -9.37 -1.89
CA GLY A 95 28.35 -8.36 -2.06
C GLY A 95 28.39 -7.28 -0.97
N LEU A 96 27.45 -7.32 0.00
CA LEU A 96 27.46 -6.42 1.15
C LEU A 96 28.56 -6.81 2.15
N THR A 97 29.16 -5.81 2.80
CA THR A 97 30.33 -6.01 3.67
C THR A 97 30.03 -6.35 5.13
N VAL A 98 28.78 -6.21 5.60
CA VAL A 98 28.41 -6.50 7.01
C VAL A 98 27.35 -7.59 7.12
N SER A 99 26.27 -7.51 6.34
CA SER A 99 25.22 -8.55 6.33
C SER A 99 24.72 -8.80 4.93
N ASN A 100 24.61 -10.06 4.55
CA ASN A 100 23.95 -10.52 3.32
C ASN A 100 22.71 -11.39 3.64
N GLU A 101 22.18 -11.29 4.86
CA GLU A 101 21.00 -12.06 5.27
C GLU A 101 19.77 -11.72 4.42
N PRO A 102 18.96 -12.71 4.00
CA PRO A 102 17.73 -12.45 3.28
C PRO A 102 16.72 -11.66 4.12
N VAL A 103 16.08 -10.67 3.51
CA VAL A 103 14.95 -9.96 4.12
C VAL A 103 13.64 -10.51 3.53
N VAL A 104 12.69 -10.86 4.40
CA VAL A 104 11.38 -11.40 4.00
C VAL A 104 10.28 -10.42 4.40
N VAL A 105 9.53 -9.94 3.41
CA VAL A 105 8.43 -8.99 3.58
C VAL A 105 7.11 -9.66 3.19
N LYS A 106 6.10 -9.61 4.06
CA LYS A 106 4.74 -10.07 3.74
C LYS A 106 4.04 -9.03 2.86
N ILE A 107 3.38 -9.48 1.79
CA ILE A 107 2.63 -8.62 0.87
C ILE A 107 1.23 -9.21 0.60
N ASN A 108 0.24 -8.35 0.40
CA ASN A 108 -1.09 -8.73 -0.06
C ASN A 108 -1.22 -8.46 -1.57
N GLY A 109 -0.68 -9.36 -2.38
CA GLY A 109 -0.57 -9.14 -3.81
C GLY A 109 0.48 -10.04 -4.49
N SER A 110 0.67 -9.84 -5.79
CA SER A 110 1.64 -10.59 -6.60
C SER A 110 2.73 -9.66 -7.13
N VAL A 111 3.99 -10.08 -7.02
CA VAL A 111 5.15 -9.38 -7.59
C VAL A 111 5.08 -9.47 -9.12
N SER A 112 5.20 -8.31 -9.76
CA SER A 112 5.24 -8.18 -11.22
C SER A 112 6.64 -7.86 -11.75
N GLU A 113 7.46 -7.13 -10.99
CA GLU A 113 8.79 -6.73 -11.44
C GLU A 113 9.74 -6.41 -10.26
N ALA A 114 11.06 -6.49 -10.50
CA ALA A 114 12.10 -5.96 -9.64
C ALA A 114 13.16 -5.20 -10.44
N GLU A 115 13.53 -4.01 -9.97
CA GLU A 115 14.49 -3.09 -10.59
C GLU A 115 15.57 -2.69 -9.58
N VAL A 116 16.80 -2.50 -10.05
CA VAL A 116 17.92 -1.98 -9.25
C VAL A 116 18.27 -0.58 -9.74
N GLY A 117 18.53 0.34 -8.82
CA GLY A 117 18.87 1.73 -9.15
C GLY A 117 19.79 2.35 -8.10
N ASP A 118 20.14 3.61 -8.33
CA ASP A 118 20.85 4.48 -7.40
C ASP A 118 20.16 5.85 -7.49
N LEU A 119 19.05 6.01 -6.77
CA LEU A 119 18.17 7.18 -6.89
C LEU A 119 18.68 8.36 -6.07
N ASN A 120 19.47 8.09 -5.02
CA ASN A 120 20.10 9.14 -4.21
C ASN A 120 21.49 9.56 -4.73
N ILE A 121 22.07 8.79 -5.69
CA ILE A 121 23.37 9.01 -6.34
C ILE A 121 24.54 8.91 -5.35
N ASP A 122 24.46 7.96 -4.41
CA ASP A 122 25.50 7.69 -3.41
C ASP A 122 26.44 6.52 -3.76
N GLN A 123 26.23 5.89 -4.94
CA GLN A 123 26.92 4.69 -5.43
C GLN A 123 26.61 3.38 -4.69
N SER A 124 25.69 3.40 -3.71
CA SER A 124 25.14 2.22 -3.04
C SER A 124 23.74 1.96 -3.57
N PRO A 125 23.52 0.86 -4.32
CA PRO A 125 22.26 0.69 -5.01
C PRO A 125 21.10 0.37 -4.07
N GLU A 126 19.91 0.72 -4.52
CA GLU A 126 18.65 0.23 -3.97
C GLU A 126 18.02 -0.83 -4.87
N ILE A 127 17.23 -1.71 -4.25
CA ILE A 127 16.35 -2.67 -4.91
C ILE A 127 14.90 -2.21 -4.74
N TYR A 128 14.15 -2.22 -5.83
CA TYR A 128 12.74 -1.84 -5.91
C TYR A 128 11.94 -3.04 -6.42
N VAL A 129 11.00 -3.56 -5.63
CA VAL A 129 10.17 -4.71 -5.98
C VAL A 129 8.72 -4.27 -6.12
N PHE A 130 8.23 -4.24 -7.35
CA PHE A 130 6.88 -3.80 -7.69
C PHE A 130 5.89 -4.96 -7.62
N TYR A 131 4.78 -4.75 -6.92
CA TYR A 131 3.69 -5.72 -6.80
C TYR A 131 2.32 -5.07 -6.98
N ARG A 132 1.32 -5.89 -7.29
CA ARG A 132 -0.08 -5.49 -7.47
C ARG A 132 -0.94 -6.03 -6.34
N GLU A 133 -1.71 -5.16 -5.69
CA GLU A 133 -2.59 -5.57 -4.59
C GLU A 133 -3.74 -6.45 -5.09
N SER A 134 -4.09 -7.47 -4.30
CA SER A 134 -5.23 -8.38 -4.56
C SER A 134 -6.57 -7.78 -4.14
N ASP A 135 -6.73 -6.45 -4.21
CA ASP A 135 -7.88 -5.69 -3.69
C ASP A 135 -9.00 -5.44 -4.73
N GLY A 136 -8.80 -5.89 -5.97
CA GLY A 136 -9.69 -5.67 -7.11
C GLY A 136 -9.53 -4.32 -7.80
N LEU A 137 -8.82 -3.36 -7.21
CA LEU A 137 -8.52 -2.04 -7.78
C LEU A 137 -7.14 -1.99 -8.46
N LYS A 138 -6.44 -3.13 -8.50
CA LYS A 138 -5.16 -3.35 -9.22
C LYS A 138 -4.02 -2.45 -8.73
N ARG A 139 -4.07 -2.06 -7.45
CA ARG A 139 -3.19 -1.04 -6.89
C ARG A 139 -1.71 -1.38 -6.99
N ALA A 140 -0.90 -0.40 -7.38
CA ALA A 140 0.55 -0.48 -7.48
C ALA A 140 1.19 -0.25 -6.11
N ARG A 141 2.15 -1.09 -5.76
CA ARG A 141 2.98 -0.92 -4.56
C ARG A 141 4.43 -1.30 -4.82
N VAL A 142 5.31 -0.81 -3.95
CA VAL A 142 6.75 -1.08 -4.00
C VAL A 142 7.24 -1.51 -2.61
N VAL A 143 7.99 -2.60 -2.55
CA VAL A 143 8.90 -2.90 -1.43
C VAL A 143 10.28 -2.46 -1.86
N ALA A 144 10.95 -1.62 -1.06
CA ALA A 144 12.26 -1.06 -1.44
C ALA A 144 13.27 -1.13 -0.30
N TYR A 145 14.54 -1.39 -0.63
CA TYR A 145 15.66 -1.46 0.33
C TYR A 145 16.92 -0.82 -0.25
N SER A 146 17.64 -0.03 0.55
CA SER A 146 18.95 0.54 0.18
C SER A 146 20.11 -0.27 0.75
N ALA A 147 21.20 -0.42 -0.02
CA ALA A 147 22.42 -1.11 0.37
C ALA A 147 23.35 -0.35 1.33
N ASN A 148 22.99 0.89 1.74
CA ASN A 148 23.66 1.73 2.74
C ASN A 148 25.19 1.62 2.76
N ASN A 149 25.89 2.36 1.89
CA ASN A 149 27.36 2.32 1.78
C ASN A 149 27.91 0.91 1.46
N LYS A 150 27.10 0.04 0.84
CA LYS A 150 27.42 -1.37 0.52
C LYS A 150 27.70 -2.23 1.76
N ARG A 151 26.99 -1.97 2.86
CA ARG A 151 27.21 -2.65 4.16
C ARG A 151 26.06 -3.55 4.56
N SER A 152 24.83 -3.06 4.50
CA SER A 152 23.64 -3.70 5.05
C SER A 152 22.37 -3.11 4.44
N LEU A 153 21.30 -3.90 4.36
CA LEU A 153 20.01 -3.41 3.89
C LEU A 153 19.27 -2.61 4.98
N SER A 154 18.59 -1.55 4.57
CA SER A 154 17.49 -0.92 5.33
C SER A 154 16.34 -0.57 4.39
N GLU A 155 15.11 -0.53 4.91
CA GLU A 155 13.93 -0.22 4.12
C GLU A 155 13.98 1.21 3.56
N VAL A 156 13.49 1.39 2.33
CA VAL A 156 13.11 2.72 1.81
C VAL A 156 11.59 2.84 1.94
N TYR A 157 11.15 3.51 3.00
CA TYR A 157 9.75 3.58 3.37
C TYR A 157 8.92 4.36 2.35
N MET A 158 7.86 3.73 1.84
CA MET A 158 6.83 4.36 1.01
C MET A 158 5.57 4.61 1.85
N ARG A 159 5.10 5.86 1.88
CA ARG A 159 3.83 6.19 2.53
C ARG A 159 2.66 5.83 1.63
N GLU A 160 1.65 5.19 2.19
CA GLU A 160 0.39 4.89 1.50
C GLU A 160 -0.26 6.15 0.89
N PRO A 161 -0.89 6.04 -0.30
CA PRO A 161 -1.67 7.12 -0.91
C PRO A 161 -2.73 7.72 0.01
N ASN A 162 -2.70 9.03 0.22
CA ASN A 162 -3.71 9.75 1.00
C ASN A 162 -4.61 10.58 0.09
N THR A 163 -5.82 10.12 -0.20
CA THR A 163 -6.78 10.78 -1.12
C THR A 163 -7.24 12.17 -0.68
N ALA A 164 -7.03 12.57 0.59
CA ALA A 164 -7.27 13.92 1.08
C ALA A 164 -6.12 14.91 0.74
N SER A 165 -4.98 14.42 0.27
CA SER A 165 -3.84 15.23 -0.17
C SER A 165 -4.03 15.73 -1.62
N ALA A 166 -3.33 16.81 -1.99
CA ALA A 166 -3.43 17.39 -3.33
C ALA A 166 -2.84 16.47 -4.41
N GLU A 167 -1.81 15.72 -4.02
CA GLU A 167 -1.05 14.77 -4.84
C GLU A 167 -1.86 13.54 -5.22
N TYR A 168 -2.82 13.14 -4.38
CA TYR A 168 -3.63 11.92 -4.54
C TYR A 168 -5.14 12.18 -4.67
N LYS A 169 -5.56 13.43 -4.88
CA LYS A 169 -6.94 13.76 -5.18
C LYS A 169 -7.42 12.99 -6.44
N GLY A 170 -8.48 12.20 -6.28
CA GLY A 170 -9.05 11.35 -7.33
C GLY A 170 -8.30 10.03 -7.58
N TYR A 171 -7.38 9.62 -6.70
CA TYR A 171 -6.74 8.30 -6.74
C TYR A 171 -7.74 7.18 -6.36
N ASN A 172 -7.81 6.14 -7.18
CA ASN A 172 -8.68 4.98 -6.94
C ASN A 172 -8.07 3.65 -7.46
N GLY A 173 -6.75 3.55 -7.58
CA GLY A 173 -6.08 2.42 -8.25
C GLY A 173 -6.06 2.56 -9.77
N GLU A 174 -5.99 1.41 -10.47
CA GLU A 174 -5.62 1.31 -11.90
C GLU A 174 -4.34 2.11 -12.25
N ASP A 175 -3.41 2.09 -11.31
CA ASP A 175 -2.18 2.86 -11.23
C ASP A 175 -0.96 2.05 -11.70
N ASP A 176 0.20 2.70 -11.75
CA ASP A 176 1.44 2.12 -12.23
C ASP A 176 2.65 2.76 -11.54
N MET A 177 3.68 1.97 -11.27
CA MET A 177 4.92 2.39 -10.63
C MET A 177 6.13 1.88 -11.41
N ALA A 178 7.11 2.75 -11.66
CA ALA A 178 8.36 2.42 -12.33
C ALA A 178 9.49 3.36 -11.90
N ILE A 179 10.75 2.92 -12.00
CA ILE A 179 11.89 3.84 -11.89
C ILE A 179 12.10 4.53 -13.25
N VAL A 180 12.28 5.84 -13.22
CA VAL A 180 12.62 6.64 -14.41
C VAL A 180 13.76 7.57 -14.03
N GLU A 181 14.91 7.38 -14.68
CA GLU A 181 16.16 8.07 -14.32
C GLU A 181 16.50 7.86 -12.82
N SER A 182 16.51 8.93 -12.02
CA SER A 182 16.75 8.89 -10.56
C SER A 182 15.49 9.23 -9.74
N VAL A 183 14.29 8.92 -10.25
CA VAL A 183 13.03 9.06 -9.50
C VAL A 183 12.15 7.82 -9.60
N LEU A 184 11.40 7.53 -8.53
CA LEU A 184 10.23 6.65 -8.61
C LEU A 184 9.07 7.45 -9.18
N VAL A 185 8.42 6.94 -10.22
CA VAL A 185 7.24 7.53 -10.84
C VAL A 185 6.02 6.70 -10.50
N HIS A 186 4.98 7.32 -9.95
CA HIS A 186 3.65 6.75 -9.71
C HIS A 186 2.64 7.46 -10.62
N ARG A 187 1.96 6.72 -11.50
CA ARG A 187 0.96 7.25 -12.46
C ARG A 187 -0.40 6.60 -12.21
N PHE A 188 -1.48 7.36 -12.27
CA PHE A 188 -2.84 6.83 -12.11
C PHE A 188 -3.90 7.67 -12.85
N PRO A 189 -4.98 7.06 -13.36
CA PRO A 189 -6.12 7.80 -13.87
C PRO A 189 -6.85 8.54 -12.74
N VAL A 190 -7.33 9.76 -13.02
CA VAL A 190 -8.07 10.57 -12.05
C VAL A 190 -9.56 10.21 -12.13
N PHE A 191 -10.14 9.83 -11.00
CA PHE A 191 -11.55 9.49 -10.86
C PHE A 191 -12.38 10.63 -10.27
N ASP A 192 -13.69 10.61 -10.54
CA ASP A 192 -14.69 11.55 -9.97
C ASP A 192 -15.14 11.20 -8.54
N GLY A 193 -14.71 10.04 -8.02
CA GLY A 193 -15.03 9.53 -6.69
C GLY A 193 -14.06 8.42 -6.25
N SER A 194 -14.54 7.50 -5.42
CA SER A 194 -13.77 6.36 -4.89
C SER A 194 -14.61 5.08 -4.86
N GLY A 195 -13.96 3.91 -4.93
CA GLY A 195 -14.62 2.61 -4.99
C GLY A 195 -14.94 2.15 -6.42
N ALA A 196 -15.62 1.01 -6.55
CA ALA A 196 -15.84 0.36 -7.84
C ALA A 196 -16.71 1.15 -8.83
N ASP A 197 -17.62 2.00 -8.33
CA ASP A 197 -18.56 2.78 -9.15
C ASP A 197 -17.98 4.12 -9.67
N ALA A 198 -16.78 4.50 -9.21
CA ALA A 198 -16.13 5.75 -9.60
C ALA A 198 -15.69 5.73 -11.06
N LYS A 199 -15.84 6.86 -11.76
CA LYS A 199 -15.59 6.97 -13.20
C LYS A 199 -14.32 7.75 -13.49
N LYS A 200 -13.57 7.29 -14.49
CA LYS A 200 -12.39 8.00 -14.99
C LYS A 200 -12.81 9.33 -15.63
N THR A 201 -12.16 10.40 -15.23
CA THR A 201 -12.37 11.76 -15.79
C THR A 201 -11.72 11.96 -17.16
N GLY A 202 -10.97 10.96 -17.65
CA GLY A 202 -10.13 11.03 -18.85
C GLY A 202 -8.71 11.54 -18.59
N LYS A 203 -8.47 12.17 -17.43
CA LYS A 203 -7.15 12.68 -17.04
C LYS A 203 -6.27 11.63 -16.36
N THR A 204 -4.96 11.82 -16.44
CA THR A 204 -3.94 11.07 -15.70
C THR A 204 -3.20 12.00 -14.73
N LYS A 205 -2.95 11.53 -13.52
CA LYS A 205 -2.05 12.19 -12.56
C LYS A 205 -0.76 11.39 -12.45
N GLN A 206 0.36 12.11 -12.29
CA GLN A 206 1.68 11.55 -12.05
C GLN A 206 2.28 12.21 -10.82
N VAL A 207 2.79 11.40 -9.90
CA VAL A 207 3.58 11.83 -8.74
C VAL A 207 4.98 11.24 -8.87
N GLN A 208 6.00 12.07 -8.68
CA GLN A 208 7.41 11.68 -8.73
C GLN A 208 8.01 11.76 -7.31
N TYR A 209 8.82 10.78 -6.94
CA TYR A 209 9.45 10.70 -5.62
C TYR A 209 10.97 10.63 -5.73
N LYS A 210 11.64 11.30 -4.80
CA LYS A 210 13.05 11.09 -4.50
C LYS A 210 13.20 10.43 -3.14
N ILE A 211 14.28 9.69 -2.97
CA ILE A 211 14.68 9.15 -1.67
C ILE A 211 15.35 10.27 -0.87
N LYS A 212 14.96 10.40 0.40
CA LYS A 212 15.57 11.32 1.38
C LYS A 212 15.75 10.62 2.72
N PRO A 213 16.73 11.02 3.55
CA PRO A 213 16.84 10.50 4.90
C PRO A 213 15.58 10.87 5.71
N GLY A 214 15.03 9.90 6.44
CA GLY A 214 14.09 10.10 7.54
C GLY A 214 14.80 10.01 8.89
N GLU A 215 14.02 9.99 9.97
CA GLU A 215 14.56 9.93 11.34
C GLU A 215 15.23 8.59 11.67
N ALA A 216 14.70 7.49 11.12
CA ALA A 216 15.19 6.13 11.37
C ALA A 216 15.57 5.35 10.11
N THR A 217 15.04 5.72 8.94
CA THR A 217 15.31 5.02 7.67
C THR A 217 15.10 5.95 6.47
N TRP A 218 15.51 5.51 5.28
CA TRP A 218 15.25 6.21 4.03
C TRP A 218 13.75 6.26 3.73
N GLN A 219 13.27 7.34 3.11
CA GLN A 219 11.86 7.48 2.74
C GLN A 219 11.68 8.09 1.35
N PHE A 220 10.64 7.65 0.63
CA PHE A 220 10.18 8.34 -0.56
C PHE A 220 9.45 9.63 -0.19
N VAL A 221 9.92 10.73 -0.75
CA VAL A 221 9.34 12.07 -0.58
C VAL A 221 8.94 12.62 -1.94
N VAL A 222 7.72 13.15 -2.04
CA VAL A 222 7.22 13.79 -3.26
C VAL A 222 8.18 14.90 -3.69
N ASP A 223 8.59 14.85 -4.96
CA ASP A 223 9.43 15.84 -5.61
C ASP A 223 8.62 16.69 -6.60
N ARG A 224 7.66 16.07 -7.31
CA ARG A 224 6.82 16.72 -8.32
C ARG A 224 5.48 16.01 -8.49
N THR A 225 4.45 16.78 -8.83
CA THR A 225 3.15 16.26 -9.28
C THR A 225 2.76 16.95 -10.58
N SER A 226 2.14 16.22 -11.51
CA SER A 226 1.55 16.75 -12.75
C SER A 226 0.23 16.06 -13.06
N GLU A 227 -0.66 16.74 -13.78
CA GLU A 227 -1.95 16.23 -14.28
C GLU A 227 -2.09 16.62 -15.75
N TYR A 228 -2.53 15.69 -16.60
CA TYR A 228 -2.69 15.87 -18.05
C TYR A 228 -3.86 15.04 -18.60
#